data_AF-A0A4Q0SZJ7-F1
#
_entry.id   AF-A0A4Q0SZJ7-F1
#
_cell.length_a   1.000
_cell.length_b   1.000
_cell.length_c   1.000
_cell.angle_alpha   90.00
_cell.angle_beta   90.00
_cell.angle_gamma   90.00
#
_symmetry.space_group_name_H-M   'P 1'
#
loop_
_entity.id
_entity.type
_entity.pdbx_description
1 polymer ?
#
loop_
_entity_poly.entity_id
_entity_poly.type
_entity_poly.pdbx_seq_one_letter_code
_entity_poly.pdbx_strand_id
1 'polypeptide(L)' 'MHIFGHIHGGAGEVERDGIRFVNAAFLNERYEPSHPAGKIRVIDI' A
#
# COMPACT_ATOMS: atom_id res chain seq x y z
N MET A 1 3.06 -0.34 13.00
CA MET A 1 2.80 -0.25 11.54
C MET A 1 1.44 -0.84 11.27
N HIS A 2 0.58 -0.12 10.52
CA HIS A 2 -0.73 -0.60 10.09
C HIS A 2 -0.70 -0.76 8.58
N ILE A 3 -0.91 -1.98 8.08
CA ILE A 3 -0.97 -2.27 6.64
C ILE A 3 -2.42 -2.55 6.25
N PHE A 4 -2.90 -1.90 5.20
CA PHE A 4 -4.26 -2.06 4.68
C PHE A 4 -4.28 -1.91 3.16
N GLY A 5 -5.46 -2.06 2.56
CA GLY A 5 -5.69 -1.97 1.11
C GLY A 5 -7.07 -1.40 0.78
N HIS A 6 -7.69 -1.88 -0.31
CA HIS A 6 -9.04 -1.53 -0.78
C HIS A 6 -9.21 -0.10 -1.35
N ILE A 7 -8.48 0.89 -0.87
CA ILE A 7 -8.54 2.26 -1.37
C ILE A 7 -7.53 2.41 -2.52
N HIS A 8 -7.96 2.09 -3.75
CA HIS A 8 -7.10 1.96 -4.93
C HIS A 8 -6.28 3.22 -5.25
N GLY A 9 -6.91 4.39 -5.31
CA GLY A 9 -6.22 5.66 -5.58
C GLY A 9 -5.32 6.17 -4.45
N GLY A 10 -5.32 5.49 -3.30
CA GLY A 10 -4.61 5.92 -2.10
C GLY A 10 -3.34 5.12 -1.78
N ALA A 11 -2.81 4.33 -2.72
CA ALA A 11 -1.60 3.55 -2.51
C ALA A 11 -0.44 4.45 -2.08
N GLY A 12 0.29 4.05 -1.02
CA GLY A 12 1.36 4.86 -0.46
C GLY A 12 1.46 4.78 1.05
N GLU A 13 2.21 5.72 1.63
CA GLU A 13 2.54 5.73 3.04
C GLU A 13 2.32 7.09 3.67
N VAL A 14 1.87 7.10 4.93
CA VAL A 14 1.79 8.30 5.74
C VAL A 14 2.12 7.98 7.20
N GLU A 15 2.78 8.91 7.88
CA GLU A 15 2.97 8.86 9.32
C GLU A 15 2.03 9.83 10.01
N ARG A 16 1.29 9.34 11.01
CA ARG A 16 0.40 10.13 11.86
C ARG A 16 0.50 9.64 13.29
N ASP A 17 0.71 10.55 14.23
CA ASP A 17 0.75 10.28 15.66
C ASP A 17 1.70 9.13 16.05
N GLY A 18 2.86 9.04 15.37
CA GLY A 18 3.86 7.99 15.57
C GLY A 18 3.49 6.62 14.99
N ILE A 19 2.37 6.52 14.26
CA ILE A 19 1.94 5.29 13.56
C ILE A 19 2.21 5.45 12.07
N ARG A 20 3.00 4.53 11.50
CA ARG A 20 3.16 4.37 10.04
C ARG A 20 2.01 3.57 9.47
N PHE A 21 1.26 4.22 8.57
CA PHE A 21 0.16 3.66 7.79
C PHE A 21 0.65 3.36 6.37
N VAL A 22 0.42 2.14 5.90
CA VAL A 22 0.79 1.71 4.54
C VAL A 22 -0.44 1.16 3.83
N ASN A 23 -0.89 1.89 2.82
CA ASN A 23 -1.89 1.39 1.88
C ASN A 23 -1.17 0.63 0.76
N ALA A 24 -1.25 -0.70 0.82
CA ALA A 24 -0.65 -1.62 -0.13
C ALA A 24 -1.60 -1.98 -1.29
N ALA A 25 -2.57 -1.11 -1.63
CA ALA A 25 -3.45 -1.33 -2.77
C ALA A 25 -2.63 -1.44 -4.08
N PHE A 26 -2.73 -2.60 -4.73
CA PHE A 26 -1.99 -2.88 -5.96
C PHE A 26 -2.67 -2.31 -7.20
N LEU A 27 -4.00 -2.30 -7.21
CA LEU A 27 -4.77 -1.83 -8.35
C LEU A 27 -5.07 -0.33 -8.21
N ASN A 28 -5.05 0.37 -9.35
CA ASN A 28 -5.58 1.72 -9.47
C ASN A 28 -7.12 1.67 -9.65
N GLU A 29 -7.74 2.84 -9.81
CA GLU A 29 -9.20 2.98 -9.95
C GLU A 29 -9.77 2.32 -11.21
N ARG A 30 -8.91 2.04 -12.21
CA ARG A 30 -9.27 1.32 -13.44
C ARG A 30 -9.11 -0.20 -13.30
N TYR A 31 -8.80 -0.69 -12.10
CA TYR A 31 -8.45 -2.09 -11.84
C TYR A 31 -7.19 -2.56 -12.60
N GLU A 32 -6.30 -1.62 -12.91
CA GLU A 32 -5.00 -1.91 -13.53
C GLU A 32 -3.90 -1.86 -12.46
N PRO A 33 -2.80 -2.61 -12.60
CA PRO A 33 -1.65 -2.48 -11.72
C PRO A 33 -1.14 -1.03 -11.61
N SER A 34 -0.99 -0.52 -10.40
CA SER A 34 -0.38 0.79 -10.15
C SER A 34 1.11 0.75 -10.55
N HIS A 35 1.58 1.79 -11.25
CA HIS A 35 2.96 1.87 -11.73
C HIS A 35 3.80 2.81 -10.84
N PRO A 36 5.02 2.40 -10.44
CA PRO A 36 5.61 1.08 -10.66
C PRO A 36 4.94 0.01 -9.77
N ALA A 37 4.66 -1.15 -10.36
CA ALA A 37 4.18 -2.31 -9.63
C ALA A 37 5.30 -2.82 -8.71
N GLY A 38 5.32 -2.33 -7.46
CA GLY A 38 6.31 -2.72 -6.47
C GLY A 38 6.26 -4.23 -6.18
N LYS A 39 7.42 -4.84 -5.93
CA LYS A 39 7.50 -6.23 -5.46
C LYS A 39 7.35 -6.25 -3.93
N ILE A 40 6.25 -6.80 -3.43
CA ILE A 40 6.10 -7.08 -1.99
C ILE A 40 6.83 -8.40 -1.67
N ARG A 41 7.75 -8.37 -0.71
CA ARG A 41 8.35 -9.59 -0.11
C ARG A 41 7.97 -9.64 1.35
N VAL A 42 7.19 -10.66 1.72
CA VAL A 42 6.94 -10.99 3.12
C VAL A 42 8.08 -11.90 3.56
N ILE A 43 8.81 -11.51 4.60
CA ILE A 43 9.87 -12.29 5.22
C ILE A 43 9.44 -12.48 6.66
N ASP A 44 9.25 -13.73 7.06
CA ASP A 44 9.00 -14.11 8.46
C ASP A 44 10.36 -14.17 9.18
N ILE A 45 10.44 -13.63 10.39
CA ILE A 45 11.67 -13.56 11.22
C ILE A 45 11.54 -14.49 12.40
#